data_AF-A0A2K5C8P4-F1
#
_entry.id   AF-A0A2K5C8P4-F1
#
_cell.length_a   1.000
_cell.length_b   1.000
_cell.length_c   1.000
_cell.angle_alpha   90.00
_cell.angle_beta   90.00
_cell.angle_gamma   90.00
#
_symmetry.space_group_name_H-M   'P 1'
#
loop_
_entity.id
_entity.type
_entity.pdbx_description
1 polymer ?
#
loop_
_entity_poly.entity_id
_entity_poly.type
_entity_poly.pdbx_seq_one_letter_code
_entity_poly.pdbx_strand_id
1 'polypeptide(L)' 'AVVVLSGEEQRYMCHVQHEGLAEPLTLRWEPSSQPTIPIVGIVAGLAVLGAVITGAVVAAVMWKRKSS' A
#
# COMPACT_ATOMS: atom_id res chain seq x y z
N ALA A 1 5.06 -10.88 28.12
CA ALA A 1 4.80 -10.29 26.79
C ALA A 1 4.24 -11.38 25.90
N VAL A 2 3.18 -11.11 25.14
CA VAL A 2 2.64 -12.03 24.13
C VAL A 2 3.23 -11.61 22.78
N VAL A 3 3.92 -12.53 22.11
CA VAL A 3 4.42 -12.28 20.75
C VAL A 3 3.32 -12.72 19.79
N VAL A 4 2.85 -11.81 18.95
CA VAL A 4 1.84 -12.08 17.92
C VAL A 4 2.51 -12.01 16.55
N LEU A 5 2.18 -12.95 15.66
CA LEU A 5 2.70 -12.96 14.30
C LEU A 5 2.02 -11.89 13.46
N SER A 6 2.77 -11.29 12.52
CA SER A 6 2.22 -10.30 11.61
C SER A 6 1.08 -10.91 10.77
N GLY A 7 -0.08 -10.26 10.78
CA GLY A 7 -1.30 -10.73 10.10
C GLY A 7 -2.27 -11.53 10.97
N GLU A 8 -1.81 -12.01 12.12
CA GLU A 8 -2.64 -12.72 13.12
C GLU A 8 -3.17 -11.77 14.21
N GLU A 9 -2.62 -10.56 14.28
CA GLU A 9 -2.88 -9.53 15.28
C GLU A 9 -4.35 -9.15 15.43
N GLN A 10 -5.12 -9.20 14.35
CA GLN A 10 -6.56 -8.91 14.35
C GLN A 10 -7.41 -9.91 15.15
N ARG A 11 -6.88 -11.12 15.40
CA ARG A 11 -7.57 -12.16 16.16
C ARG A 11 -7.31 -12.06 17.67
N TYR A 12 -6.38 -11.19 18.07
CA TYR A 12 -6.02 -11.00 19.47
C TYR A 12 -6.69 -9.75 20.01
N MET A 13 -7.22 -9.90 21.22
CA MET A 13 -7.71 -8.78 22.02
C MET A 13 -6.96 -8.76 23.35
N CYS A 14 -6.67 -7.54 23.82
CA CYS A 14 -6.10 -7.31 25.13
C CYS A 14 -7.22 -6.93 26.10
N HIS A 15 -7.29 -7.61 27.25
CA HIS A 15 -8.20 -7.28 28.33
C HIS A 15 -7.42 -6.53 29.42
N VAL A 16 -7.85 -5.30 29.72
CA VAL A 16 -7.23 -4.43 30.71
C VAL A 16 -8.16 -4.31 31.91
N GLN A 17 -7.71 -4.81 33.05
CA GLN A 17 -8.34 -4.60 34.35
C GLN A 17 -7.58 -3.53 35.11
N HIS A 18 -8.31 -2.58 35.70
CA HIS A 18 -7.76 -1.50 36.47
C HIS A 18 -8.80 -1.01 37.48
N GLU A 19 -8.40 -0.66 38.69
CA GLU A 19 -9.32 -0.26 39.79
C GLU A 19 -10.23 0.93 39.41
N GLY A 20 -9.77 1.81 38.52
CA GLY A 20 -10.55 2.95 38.03
C GLY A 20 -11.58 2.62 36.94
N LEU A 21 -11.61 1.37 36.46
CA LEU A 21 -12.56 0.91 35.45
C LEU A 21 -13.68 0.12 36.13
N ALA A 22 -14.93 0.56 35.96
CA ALA A 22 -16.10 -0.18 36.45
C ALA A 22 -16.26 -1.54 35.75
N GLU A 23 -15.75 -1.66 34.52
CA GLU A 23 -15.79 -2.89 33.70
C GLU A 23 -14.45 -3.08 32.96
N PRO A 24 -14.03 -4.32 32.66
CA PRO A 24 -12.79 -4.58 31.94
C PRO A 24 -12.77 -3.93 30.55
N LEU A 25 -11.71 -3.18 30.24
CA LEU A 25 -11.54 -2.58 28.92
C LEU A 25 -10.99 -3.62 27.95
N THR A 26 -11.67 -3.81 26.82
CA THR A 26 -11.22 -4.72 25.75
C THR A 26 -10.67 -3.90 24.59
N LEU A 27 -9.38 -4.06 24.31
CA LEU A 27 -8.68 -3.40 23.21
C LEU A 27 -8.42 -4.39 22.08
N ARG A 28 -8.91 -4.07 20.87
CA ARG A 28 -8.53 -4.79 19.65
C ARG A 28 -7.32 -4.13 19.01
N TRP A 29 -6.55 -4.89 18.23
CA TRP A 29 -5.53 -4.30 17.37
C TRP A 29 -6.18 -3.60 16.18
N GLU A 30 -5.85 -2.34 15.89
CA GLU A 30 -6.32 -1.68 14.67
C GLU A 30 -5.42 -2.13 13.51
N PRO A 31 -5.99 -2.59 12.37
CA PRO A 31 -5.18 -2.95 11.21
C PRO A 31 -4.30 -1.76 10.81
N SER A 32 -3.06 -2.02 10.42
CA SER A 32 -2.25 -0.98 9.77
C SER A 32 -3.02 -0.55 8.53
N SER A 33 -3.58 0.66 8.57
CA SER A 33 -4.22 1.33 7.44
C SER A 33 -3.15 1.80 6.46
N GLN A 34 -2.29 0.89 6.01
CA GLN A 34 -1.40 1.15 4.92
C GLN A 34 -2.25 1.36 3.66
N PRO A 35 -2.15 2.53 3.02
CA PRO A 35 -2.94 2.82 1.86
C PRO A 35 -2.23 2.17 0.66
N THR A 36 -2.42 0.86 0.50
CA THR A 36 -1.82 0.09 -0.60
C THR A 36 -2.34 0.57 -1.96
N ILE A 37 -3.61 1.00 -2.01
CA ILE A 37 -4.29 1.42 -3.25
C ILE A 37 -3.69 2.69 -3.88
N PRO A 38 -3.48 3.82 -3.16
CA PRO A 38 -2.90 5.02 -3.79
C PRO A 38 -1.46 4.82 -4.28
N ILE A 39 -0.67 3.99 -3.59
CA ILE A 39 0.73 3.73 -3.99
C ILE A 39 0.78 2.96 -5.31
N VAL A 40 0.00 1.87 -5.42
CA VAL A 40 -0.06 1.06 -6.64
C VAL A 40 -0.60 1.87 -7.83
N GLY A 41 -1.61 2.72 -7.60
CA GLY A 41 -2.16 3.58 -8.65
C GLY A 41 -1.14 4.58 -9.22
N ILE A 42 -0.34 5.21 -8.34
CA ILE A 42 0.72 6.14 -8.77
C ILE A 42 1.79 5.41 -9.58
N VAL A 43 2.27 4.26 -9.10
CA VAL A 43 3.29 3.46 -9.79
C VAL A 43 2.79 3.02 -11.17
N ALA A 44 1.55 2.52 -11.26
CA ALA A 44 0.95 2.13 -12.53
C ALA A 44 0.83 3.30 -13.50
N GLY A 45 0.37 4.47 -13.02
CA GLY A 45 0.25 5.68 -13.82
C GLY A 45 1.58 6.16 -14.39
N LEU A 46 2.62 6.20 -13.56
CA LEU A 46 3.97 6.59 -13.99
C LEU A 46 4.57 5.61 -15.01
N ALA A 47 4.37 4.30 -14.80
CA ALA A 47 4.84 3.28 -15.72
C ALA A 47 4.20 3.40 -17.11
N VAL A 48 2.87 3.61 -17.15
CA VAL A 48 2.14 3.82 -18.42
C VAL A 48 2.62 5.09 -19.12
N LEU A 49 2.74 6.21 -18.39
CA LEU A 49 3.22 7.46 -18.97
C LEU A 49 4.63 7.31 -19.56
N GLY A 50 5.54 6.65 -18.83
CA GLY A 50 6.89 6.36 -19.31
C GLY A 50 6.88 5.55 -20.60
N ALA A 51 6.10 4.46 -20.65
CA ALA A 51 6.00 3.60 -21.82
C ALA A 51 5.47 4.35 -23.07
N VAL A 52 4.46 5.21 -22.90
CA VAL A 52 3.90 6.03 -23.99
C VAL A 52 4.95 6.99 -24.54
N ILE A 53 5.69 7.68 -23.66
CA ILE A 53 6.74 8.62 -24.08
C ILE A 53 7.83 7.88 -24.84
N THR A 54 8.33 6.76 -24.32
CA THR A 54 9.36 5.97 -25.00
C THR A 54 8.87 5.48 -26.36
N GLY A 55 7.65 4.94 -26.44
CA GLY A 55 7.05 4.49 -27.69
C GLY A 55 6.93 5.60 -28.74
N ALA A 56 6.47 6.79 -28.34
CA ALA A 56 6.35 7.94 -29.22
C ALA A 56 7.73 8.40 -29.75
N VAL A 57 8.75 8.45 -28.89
CA VAL A 57 10.11 8.80 -29.29
C VAL A 57 10.67 7.79 -30.29
N VAL A 58 10.52 6.49 -30.03
CA VAL A 58 10.98 5.44 -30.96
C VAL A 58 10.27 5.57 -32.31
N ALA A 59 8.95 5.73 -32.32
CA ALA A 59 8.18 5.89 -33.55
C ALA A 59 8.63 7.13 -34.35
N ALA A 60 8.84 8.27 -33.67
CA ALA A 60 9.33 9.49 -34.30
C ALA A 60 10.74 9.33 -34.90
N VAL A 61 11.65 8.68 -34.17
CA VAL A 61 13.03 8.41 -34.64
C VAL A 61 13.01 7.49 -35.87
N MET A 62 12.18 6.44 -35.86
CA MET A 62 12.03 5.55 -37.01
C MET A 62 11.49 6.27 -38.24
N TRP A 63 10.51 7.17 -38.05
CA TRP A 63 9.99 7.98 -39.15
C TRP A 63 11.08 8.89 -39.73
N LYS A 64 11.83 9.60 -38.87
CA LYS A 64 12.95 10.48 -39.30
C LYS A 64 14.03 9.72 -40.05
N ARG A 65 14.37 8.49 -39.62
CA ARG A 65 15.35 7.65 -40.33
C ARG A 65 14.85 7.17 -41.69
N LYS A 66 13.55 6.88 -41.82
CA LYS A 66 12.96 6.43 -43.08
C LYS A 66 12.71 7.56 -44.09
N SER A 67 12.52 8.79 -43.62
CA SER A 67 12.35 9.96 -44.50
C SER A 67 13.66 10.62 -44.93
N SER A 68 14.81 10.03 -44.57
CA SER A 68 16.14 10.48 -44.96
C SER A 68 16.76 9.52 -45.95
#